data_AF-A0A4U8W3B3-F1
#
_entry.id   AF-A0A4U8W3B3-F1
#
_cell.length_a   1.000
_cell.length_b   1.000
_cell.length_c   1.000
_cell.angle_alpha   90.00
_cell.angle_beta   90.00
_cell.angle_gamma   90.00
#
_symmetry.space_group_name_H-M   'P 1'
#
loop_
_entity.id
_entity.type
_entity.pdbx_description
1 polymer ?
#
loop_
_entity_poly.entity_id
_entity_poly.type
_entity_poly.pdbx_seq_one_letter_code
_entity_poly.pdbx_strand_id
1 'polypeptide(L)'
;MSSSSDAHSVHISGGRVVAGNIGGSGNNGQINGPVDLSGGADTDQLAALLADLRAELGRLRSQLDAAPDSAADVDDVLHDLADPEPDIPAATTRWERLRRRIPEPFQNLDTIQQIVGLLEQVRGLAS
;
A
#
# COMPACT_ATOMS: atom_id res chain seq x y z
N MET A 1 33.74 -27.64 11.42
CA MET A 1 32.72 -26.80 12.08
C MET A 1 32.19 -25.89 11.00
N SER A 2 31.01 -26.18 10.48
CA SER A 2 30.42 -25.46 9.35
C SER A 2 29.01 -25.04 9.72
N SER A 3 28.68 -23.77 9.50
CA SER A 3 27.31 -23.33 9.24
C SER A 3 27.40 -22.05 8.40
N SER A 4 27.24 -22.21 7.09
CA SER A 4 26.88 -21.11 6.19
C SER A 4 25.38 -20.90 6.29
N SER A 5 24.94 -19.68 6.56
CA SER A 5 23.54 -19.30 6.40
C SER A 5 23.26 -19.09 4.91
N ASP A 6 22.52 -20.02 4.31
CA ASP A 6 22.01 -19.89 2.95
C ASP A 6 20.95 -18.78 2.90
N ALA A 7 21.31 -17.64 2.30
CA ALA A 7 20.33 -16.66 1.85
C ALA A 7 19.68 -17.20 0.56
N HIS A 8 18.44 -17.68 0.65
CA HIS A 8 17.71 -18.16 -0.52
C HIS A 8 17.23 -16.97 -1.37
N SER A 9 18.00 -16.60 -2.41
CA SER A 9 17.56 -15.67 -3.44
C SER A 9 16.89 -16.43 -4.59
N VAL A 10 15.59 -16.22 -4.79
CA VAL A 10 14.87 -16.74 -5.96
C VAL A 10 15.06 -15.76 -7.12
N HIS A 11 15.67 -16.22 -8.21
CA HIS A 11 15.87 -15.45 -9.43
C HIS A 11 15.01 -16.06 -10.55
N ILE A 12 14.00 -15.32 -11.02
CA ILE A 12 13.15 -15.73 -12.14
C ILE A 12 13.57 -14.91 -13.37
N SER A 13 14.12 -15.59 -14.38
CA SER A 13 14.54 -14.99 -15.64
C SER A 13 13.77 -15.65 -16.78
N GLY A 14 13.00 -14.85 -17.52
CA GLY A 14 12.29 -15.27 -18.74
C GLY A 14 11.02 -16.09 -18.47
N GLY A 15 9.90 -15.40 -18.28
CA GLY A 15 8.58 -16.01 -18.23
C GLY A 15 7.50 -14.94 -18.04
N ARG A 16 6.34 -15.11 -18.67
CA ARG A 16 5.15 -14.29 -18.40
C ARG A 16 4.68 -14.62 -16.98
N VAL A 17 5.00 -13.75 -16.03
CA VAL A 17 4.56 -13.88 -14.65
C VAL A 17 3.08 -13.51 -14.60
N VAL A 18 2.21 -14.51 -14.46
CA VAL A 18 0.85 -14.29 -13.98
C VAL A 18 1.01 -14.06 -12.48
N ALA A 19 0.56 -12.92 -11.96
CA ALA A 19 0.65 -12.55 -10.55
C ALA A 19 -0.26 -13.46 -9.69
N GLY A 20 0.13 -14.73 -9.55
CA GLY A 20 -0.43 -15.64 -8.57
C GLY A 20 0.20 -15.31 -7.23
N ASN A 21 -0.58 -14.67 -6.35
CA ASN A 21 -0.37 -14.53 -4.91
C ASN A 21 1.11 -14.48 -4.47
N ILE A 22 1.76 -13.32 -4.61
CA ILE A 22 2.93 -12.99 -3.77
C ILE A 22 2.39 -12.43 -2.44
N GLY A 23 1.58 -13.24 -1.74
CA GLY A 23 1.03 -12.94 -0.43
C GLY A 23 1.99 -13.42 0.65
N GLY A 24 2.78 -12.50 1.20
CA GLY A 24 3.68 -12.78 2.31
C GLY A 24 4.38 -11.51 2.78
N SER A 25 3.90 -10.96 3.89
CA SER A 25 4.47 -9.82 4.62
C SER A 25 5.97 -10.03 4.86
N GLY A 26 6.82 -9.48 3.97
CA GLY A 26 8.29 -9.55 4.10
C GLY A 26 9.10 -9.59 2.81
N ASN A 27 8.49 -9.83 1.64
CA ASN A 27 9.24 -9.89 0.37
C ASN A 27 9.08 -8.62 -0.46
N ASN A 28 10.13 -7.78 -0.50
CA ASN A 28 10.23 -6.66 -1.45
C ASN A 28 10.69 -7.19 -2.81
N GLY A 29 9.78 -7.80 -3.57
CA GLY A 29 10.07 -8.32 -4.91
C GLY A 29 10.13 -7.19 -5.93
N GLN A 30 11.33 -6.81 -6.37
CA GLN A 30 11.51 -5.81 -7.41
C GLN A 30 11.32 -6.46 -8.79
N ILE A 31 10.17 -6.20 -9.45
CA ILE A 31 9.89 -6.70 -10.80
C ILE A 31 10.64 -5.82 -11.81
N ASN A 32 11.64 -6.40 -12.49
CA ASN A 32 12.35 -5.75 -13.58
C ASN A 32 11.98 -6.45 -14.91
N GLY A 33 11.04 -5.87 -15.66
CA GLY A 33 10.67 -6.33 -17.01
C GLY A 33 9.45 -5.60 -17.58
N PRO A 34 9.27 -5.55 -18.92
CA PRO A 34 8.10 -4.93 -19.52
C PRO A 34 6.85 -5.77 -19.21
N VAL A 35 5.92 -5.20 -18.45
CA VAL A 35 4.65 -5.83 -18.12
C VAL A 35 3.62 -5.41 -19.17
N ASP A 36 3.10 -6.38 -19.91
CA ASP A 36 1.99 -6.19 -20.85
C ASP A 36 0.68 -6.50 -20.12
N LEU A 37 -0.04 -5.43 -19.75
CA LEU A 37 -1.25 -5.43 -18.93
C LEU A 37 -2.43 -5.03 -19.81
N SER A 38 -3.31 -6.00 -20.09
CA SER A 38 -4.55 -5.77 -20.84
C SER A 38 -5.74 -5.87 -19.88
N GLY A 39 -6.16 -4.72 -19.31
CA GLY A 39 -7.49 -4.40 -18.77
C GLY A 39 -7.99 -5.14 -17.52
N GLY A 40 -7.95 -6.47 -17.49
CA GLY A 40 -8.36 -7.28 -16.33
C GLY A 40 -7.33 -7.29 -15.22
N ALA A 41 -6.04 -7.33 -15.58
CA ALA A 41 -4.93 -7.32 -14.63
C ALA A 41 -4.84 -6.00 -13.86
N ASP A 42 -5.19 -4.87 -14.49
CA ASP A 42 -5.15 -3.54 -13.86
C ASP A 42 -6.21 -3.42 -12.77
N THR A 43 -7.37 -4.07 -12.93
CA THR A 43 -8.46 -4.06 -11.95
C THR A 43 -8.10 -4.93 -10.74
N ASP A 44 -7.53 -6.13 -10.96
CA ASP A 44 -7.06 -7.00 -9.87
C ASP A 44 -5.89 -6.37 -9.11
N GLN A 45 -4.97 -5.71 -9.82
CA GLN A 45 -3.86 -4.98 -9.23
C GLN A 45 -4.34 -3.77 -8.42
N LEU A 46 -5.30 -3.00 -8.94
CA LEU A 46 -5.92 -1.89 -8.21
C LEU A 46 -6.60 -2.38 -6.93
N ALA A 47 -7.36 -3.47 -6.99
CA ALA A 47 -8.01 -4.07 -5.83
C ALA A 47 -6.98 -4.52 -4.76
N ALA A 48 -5.87 -5.14 -5.19
CA ALA A 48 -4.79 -5.53 -4.28
C ALA A 48 -4.14 -4.31 -3.60
N LEU A 49 -3.81 -3.26 -4.36
CA LEU A 49 -3.21 -2.03 -3.81
C LEU A 49 -4.16 -1.31 -2.86
N LEU A 50 -5.46 -1.31 -3.13
CA LEU A 50 -6.46 -0.74 -2.23
C LEU A 50 -6.58 -1.54 -0.93
N ALA A 51 -6.51 -2.86 -0.99
CA ALA A 51 -6.50 -3.71 0.19
C ALA A 51 -5.26 -3.42 1.07
N ASP A 52 -4.08 -3.31 0.46
CA ASP A 52 -2.84 -2.97 1.17
C ASP A 52 -2.89 -1.56 1.77
N LEU A 53 -3.40 -0.58 1.01
CA LEU A 53 -3.58 0.80 1.48
C LEU A 53 -4.52 0.88 2.68
N ARG A 54 -5.65 0.17 2.65
CA ARG A 54 -6.59 0.09 3.78
C ARG A 54 -5.93 -0.58 4.99
N ALA A 55 -5.11 -1.61 4.79
CA ALA A 55 -4.41 -2.27 5.89
C ALA A 55 -3.40 -1.34 6.58
N GLU A 56 -2.59 -0.59 5.82
CA GLU A 56 -1.65 0.37 6.40
C GLU A 56 -2.36 1.54 7.09
N LEU A 57 -3.46 2.04 6.53
CA LEU A 57 -4.30 3.03 7.18
C LEU A 57 -4.88 2.51 8.51
N GLY A 58 -5.32 1.25 8.57
CA GLY A 58 -5.78 0.63 9.82
C GLY A 58 -4.67 0.52 10.88
N ARG A 59 -3.43 0.26 10.47
CA ARG A 59 -2.27 0.30 11.37
C ARG A 59 -1.99 1.71 11.87
N LEU A 60 -2.01 2.70 10.98
CA LEU A 60 -1.85 4.11 11.38
C LEU A 60 -2.94 4.53 12.36
N ARG A 61 -4.21 4.14 12.12
CA ARG A 61 -5.32 4.41 13.06
C ARG A 61 -5.05 3.86 14.46
N SER A 62 -4.49 2.65 14.54
CA SER A 62 -4.14 2.01 15.80
C SER A 62 -2.96 2.71 16.51
N GLN A 63 -2.01 3.23 15.74
CA GLN A 63 -0.88 4.01 16.26
C GLN A 63 -1.30 5.41 16.75
N LEU A 64 -2.34 5.98 16.15
CA LEU A 64 -2.93 7.28 16.50
C LEU A 64 -3.98 7.20 17.60
N ASP A 65 -4.08 6.10 18.36
CA ASP A 65 -5.10 5.94 19.40
C ASP A 65 -5.00 7.01 20.50
N ALA A 66 -3.80 7.53 20.75
CA ALA A 66 -3.56 8.65 21.66
C ALA A 66 -3.89 10.05 21.05
N ALA A 67 -4.27 10.11 19.77
CA ALA A 67 -4.58 11.33 19.02
C ALA A 67 -5.95 11.17 18.32
N PRO A 68 -7.07 11.25 19.06
CA PRO A 68 -8.40 10.84 18.59
C PRO A 68 -8.88 11.60 17.35
N ASP A 69 -8.53 12.88 17.20
CA ASP A 69 -8.89 13.67 16.02
C ASP A 69 -8.19 13.15 14.75
N SER A 70 -6.89 12.88 14.84
CA SER A 70 -6.12 12.30 13.71
C SER A 70 -6.56 10.87 13.40
N ALA A 71 -6.98 10.14 14.42
CA ALA A 71 -7.56 8.81 14.29
C ALA A 71 -8.89 8.86 13.51
N ALA A 72 -9.80 9.75 13.90
CA ALA A 72 -11.07 9.96 13.18
C ALA A 72 -10.84 10.36 11.73
N ASP A 73 -9.86 11.22 11.47
CA ASP A 73 -9.45 11.61 10.11
C ASP A 73 -8.93 10.43 9.26
N VAL A 74 -8.29 9.42 9.88
CA VAL A 74 -7.89 8.18 9.18
C VAL A 74 -9.11 7.33 8.84
N ASP A 75 -10.04 7.16 9.78
CA ASP A 75 -11.29 6.42 9.56
C ASP A 75 -12.08 7.03 8.40
N ASP A 76 -12.02 8.35 8.32
CA ASP A 76 -12.55 9.17 7.25
C ASP A 76 -11.89 8.87 5.87
N VAL A 77 -10.57 8.64 5.80
CA VAL A 77 -9.88 8.21 4.56
C VAL A 77 -10.23 6.77 4.20
N LEU A 78 -10.31 5.88 5.20
CA LEU A 78 -10.71 4.48 5.02
C LEU A 78 -12.12 4.37 4.44
N HIS A 79 -13.03 5.26 4.84
CA HIS A 79 -14.38 5.34 4.30
C HIS A 79 -14.38 5.67 2.80
N ASP A 80 -13.62 6.68 2.39
CA ASP A 80 -13.52 7.07 0.97
C ASP A 80 -12.89 5.96 0.11
N LEU A 81 -12.04 5.12 0.70
CA LEU A 81 -11.43 3.99 0.03
C LEU A 81 -12.26 2.71 0.10
N ALA A 82 -13.45 2.68 0.72
CA ALA A 82 -14.19 1.43 0.93
C ALA A 82 -14.71 0.80 -0.38
N ASP A 83 -14.90 -0.53 -0.37
CA ASP A 83 -15.55 -1.25 -1.48
C ASP A 83 -17.08 -1.02 -1.47
N PRO A 84 -17.77 -1.10 -2.64
CA PRO A 84 -17.25 -1.54 -3.94
C PRO A 84 -16.74 -0.42 -4.87
N GLU A 85 -16.99 0.84 -4.56
CA GLU A 85 -16.60 1.99 -5.40
C GLU A 85 -15.74 2.96 -4.57
N PRO A 86 -14.41 2.80 -4.59
CA PRO A 86 -13.50 3.68 -3.87
C PRO A 86 -13.36 5.03 -4.57
N ASP A 87 -13.51 6.14 -3.83
CA ASP A 87 -13.29 7.50 -4.31
C ASP A 87 -11.80 7.90 -4.10
N ILE A 88 -10.96 7.50 -5.06
CA ILE A 88 -9.51 7.75 -5.03
C ILE A 88 -9.19 9.26 -4.93
N PRO A 89 -9.84 10.16 -5.71
CA PRO A 89 -9.61 11.60 -5.57
C PRO A 89 -9.95 12.17 -4.17
N ALA A 90 -11.09 11.78 -3.60
CA ALA A 90 -11.48 12.22 -2.26
C ALA A 90 -10.51 11.70 -1.20
N ALA A 91 -10.22 10.39 -1.24
CA ALA A 91 -9.27 9.76 -0.31
C ALA A 91 -7.88 10.41 -0.37
N THR A 92 -7.38 10.72 -1.57
CA THR A 92 -6.10 11.42 -1.76
C THR A 92 -6.12 12.80 -1.10
N THR A 93 -7.15 13.59 -1.39
CA THR A 93 -7.28 14.95 -0.85
C THR A 93 -7.35 14.93 0.68
N ARG A 94 -8.10 13.97 1.22
CA ARG A 94 -8.31 13.79 2.65
C ARG A 94 -7.02 13.32 3.34
N TRP A 95 -6.31 12.36 2.74
CA TRP A 95 -4.99 11.91 3.19
C TRP A 95 -3.97 13.06 3.25
N GLU A 96 -3.89 13.90 2.23
CA GLU A 96 -2.96 15.05 2.23
C GLU A 96 -3.25 16.03 3.36
N ARG A 97 -4.53 16.27 3.67
CA ARG A 97 -4.94 17.13 4.80
C ARG A 97 -4.61 16.49 6.14
N LEU A 98 -4.85 15.18 6.29
CA LEU A 98 -4.48 14.42 7.47
C LEU A 98 -2.96 14.45 7.69
N ARG A 99 -2.16 14.12 6.67
CA ARG A 99 -0.69 14.06 6.78
C ARG A 99 -0.07 15.36 7.32
N ARG A 100 -0.65 16.51 6.97
CA ARG A 100 -0.22 17.83 7.48
C ARG A 100 -0.59 18.08 8.94
N ARG A 101 -1.60 17.38 9.46
CA ARG A 101 -2.12 17.49 10.83
C ARG A 101 -1.61 16.40 11.77
N ILE A 102 -1.08 15.30 11.24
CA ILE A 102 -0.46 14.23 12.05
C ILE A 102 0.63 14.87 12.93
N PRO A 103 0.59 14.68 14.27
CA PRO A 103 1.58 15.26 15.16
C PRO A 103 2.99 14.80 14.80
N GLU A 104 3.97 15.69 14.92
CA GLU A 104 5.40 15.45 14.62
C GLU A 104 5.95 14.10 15.12
N PRO A 105 5.68 13.63 16.36
CA PRO A 105 6.18 12.32 16.82
C PRO A 105 5.71 11.13 15.96
N PHE A 106 4.61 11.28 15.23
CA PHE A 106 4.06 10.23 14.36
C PHE A 106 4.43 10.43 12.89
N GLN A 107 5.01 11.58 12.49
CA GLN A 107 5.32 11.88 11.09
C GLN A 107 6.44 11.01 10.48
N ASN A 108 7.30 10.44 11.32
CA ASN A 108 8.43 9.59 10.91
C ASN A 108 8.09 8.09 10.88
N LEU A 109 6.82 7.73 11.01
CA LEU A 109 6.41 6.33 10.94
C LEU A 109 6.61 5.79 9.53
N ASP A 110 7.28 4.64 9.41
CA ASP A 110 7.42 3.92 8.14
C ASP A 110 6.05 3.68 7.47
N THR A 111 5.01 3.49 8.28
CA THR A 111 3.61 3.38 7.85
C THR A 111 3.15 4.59 7.01
N ILE A 112 3.55 5.82 7.36
CA ILE A 112 3.17 7.00 6.57
C ILE A 112 3.85 7.00 5.19
N GLN A 113 5.12 6.60 5.12
CA GLN A 113 5.84 6.51 3.84
C GLN A 113 5.25 5.40 2.96
N GLN A 114 4.89 4.26 3.56
CA GLN A 114 4.20 3.18 2.86
C GLN A 114 2.84 3.63 2.33
N ILE A 115 2.03 4.33 3.13
CA ILE A 115 0.73 4.86 2.67
C ILE A 115 0.91 5.83 1.50
N VAL A 116 1.89 6.73 1.54
CA VAL A 116 2.17 7.65 0.42
C VAL A 116 2.53 6.89 -0.85
N GLY A 117 3.43 5.91 -0.77
CA GLY A 117 3.83 5.10 -1.92
C GLY A 117 2.69 4.26 -2.50
N LEU A 118 1.79 3.74 -1.66
CA LEU A 118 0.59 3.00 -2.12
C LEU A 118 -0.41 3.95 -2.79
N LEU A 119 -0.65 5.13 -2.22
CA LEU A 119 -1.55 6.13 -2.81
C LEU A 119 -1.09 6.61 -4.19
N GLU A 120 0.21 6.81 -4.38
CA GLU A 120 0.79 7.18 -5.68
C GLU A 120 0.59 6.08 -6.73
N GLN A 121 0.77 4.81 -6.35
CA GLN A 121 0.52 3.66 -7.23
C GLN A 121 -0.96 3.52 -7.61
N VAL A 122 -1.86 3.63 -6.62
CA VAL A 122 -3.32 3.59 -6.84
C VAL A 122 -3.75 4.71 -7.81
N ARG A 123 -3.22 5.92 -7.63
CA ARG A 123 -3.51 7.05 -8.53
C ARG A 123 -2.99 6.84 -9.95
N GLY A 124 -1.82 6.21 -10.11
CA GLY A 124 -1.24 5.93 -11.43
C GLY A 124 -2.00 4.86 -12.22
N LEU A 125 -2.74 3.98 -11.54
CA LEU A 125 -3.58 2.97 -12.17
C LEU A 125 -5.03 3.43 -12.39
N ALA A 126 -5.49 4.38 -11.59
CA ALA A 126 -6.84 4.95 -11.70
C ALA A 126 -6.96 6.11 -12.70
N SER A 127 -5.85 6.53 -13.33
CA SER A 127 -5.77 7.62 -14.31
C SER A 127 -5.85 7.15 -15.75
#